data_AF-A0A534JWG3-F1
#
_entry.id   AF-A0A534JWG3-F1
#
_cell.length_a   1.000
_cell.length_b   1.000
_cell.length_c   1.000
_cell.angle_alpha   90.00
_cell.angle_beta   90.00
_cell.angle_gamma   90.00
#
_symmetry.space_group_name_H-M   'P 1'
#
loop_
_entity.id
_entity.type
_entity.pdbx_description
1 polymer ?
#
loop_
_entity_poly.entity_id
_entity_poly.type
_entity_poly.pdbx_seq_one_letter_code
_entity_poly.pdbx_strand_id
1 'polypeptide(L)'
;MDVESFSKTKAMELPRNVVVGHDALHAVGEVCQSLKLGKRALLVADETTMKIAGTIVEKELLARKIKASVFLIPDATWDEVREGEERIRKGNLDFALGVGGGRSIDVAKCASFNAGVPFVSVPTAASHDGVVSSRASIEKGGEKVSLAAQTPIAVIMDTGVIAESPFRLLASGCGDIISNLAAVKDWALARNLRNEYYSSYAAALSELAAHLVIENASTIKPRLEESAWFVCKALVSSGVAMSIAGSSRPASGSEHKFSHALDRIAKKPGLHGEQCGVGTIMMMYLHGGNWQEVRDALLAIGAPTTARALGVTDHEVVQALTHAHEINKERYTILGDEGLTLEAAERLAKITKVV
;
A
#
# COMPACT_ATOMS: atom_id res chain seq x y z
N MET A 1 -0.28 15.31 46.06
CA MET A 1 -0.54 15.19 44.62
C MET A 1 0.72 14.61 44.03
N ASP A 2 0.76 13.28 43.91
CA ASP A 2 1.84 12.64 43.18
C ASP A 2 1.71 13.07 41.72
N VAL A 3 2.66 13.88 41.28
CA VAL A 3 2.85 14.16 39.86
C VAL A 3 3.40 12.85 39.30
N GLU A 4 2.52 11.94 38.87
CA GLU A 4 2.94 10.79 38.07
C GLU A 4 3.84 11.32 36.95
N SER A 5 5.09 10.86 36.93
CA SER A 5 6.04 11.25 35.92
C SER A 5 5.54 10.74 34.57
N PHE A 6 5.44 11.64 33.60
CA PHE A 6 5.05 11.28 32.24
C PHE A 6 6.02 10.23 31.68
N SER A 7 5.53 9.00 31.46
CA SER A 7 6.32 7.83 31.06
C SER A 7 5.92 7.26 29.70
N LYS A 8 5.50 8.11 28.75
CA LYS A 8 5.14 7.65 27.39
C LYS A 8 6.38 7.51 26.51
N THR A 9 6.79 6.27 26.26
CA THR A 9 7.75 5.92 25.21
C THR A 9 7.00 5.33 24.02
N LYS A 10 7.28 5.82 22.81
CA LYS A 10 6.76 5.24 21.57
C LYS A 10 7.87 5.18 20.52
N ALA A 11 8.09 3.99 19.96
CA ALA A 11 9.00 3.79 18.84
C ALA A 11 8.26 4.08 17.51
N MET A 12 8.99 4.64 16.55
CA MET A 12 8.53 4.86 15.17
C MET A 12 9.62 4.35 14.24
N GLU A 13 9.24 3.54 13.25
CA GLU A 13 10.18 2.99 12.27
C GLU A 13 9.91 3.64 10.91
N LEU A 14 10.82 4.52 10.50
CA LEU A 14 10.74 5.27 9.26
C LEU A 14 11.78 4.75 8.27
N PRO A 15 11.51 4.79 6.95
CA PRO A 15 12.56 4.61 5.96
C PRO A 15 13.68 5.62 6.20
N ARG A 16 14.92 5.15 6.26
CA ARG A 16 16.08 6.00 6.50
C ARG A 16 16.51 6.76 5.25
N ASN A 17 16.34 6.13 4.09
CA ASN A 17 16.58 6.75 2.80
C ASN A 17 15.35 6.57 1.90
N VAL A 18 14.87 7.68 1.33
CA VAL A 18 13.85 7.66 0.27
C VAL A 18 14.43 8.39 -0.92
N VAL A 19 14.64 7.66 -2.02
CA VAL A 19 15.16 8.19 -3.28
C VAL A 19 14.04 8.08 -4.30
N VAL A 20 13.53 9.21 -4.76
CA VAL A 20 12.51 9.30 -5.82
C VAL A 20 13.08 10.19 -6.90
N GLY A 21 13.02 9.78 -8.16
CA GLY A 21 13.43 10.62 -9.29
C GLY A 21 13.85 9.85 -10.53
N HIS A 22 14.23 10.61 -11.55
CA HIS A 22 14.75 10.08 -12.81
C HIS A 22 16.04 9.30 -12.55
N ASP A 23 16.19 8.12 -13.15
CA ASP A 23 17.38 7.27 -13.05
C ASP A 23 17.74 6.86 -11.59
N ALA A 24 16.77 6.89 -10.66
CA ALA A 24 17.00 6.57 -9.26
C ALA A 24 17.52 5.15 -9.03
N LEU A 25 17.31 4.20 -9.95
CA LEU A 25 17.88 2.85 -9.84
C LEU A 25 19.41 2.86 -9.70
N HIS A 26 20.10 3.84 -10.29
CA HIS A 26 21.55 3.97 -10.20
C HIS A 26 22.04 4.29 -8.78
N ALA A 27 21.17 4.78 -7.91
CA ALA A 27 21.51 5.05 -6.50
C ALA A 27 21.47 3.80 -5.61
N VAL A 28 20.89 2.67 -6.05
CA VAL A 28 20.63 1.50 -5.18
C VAL A 28 21.89 0.98 -4.50
N GLY A 29 22.98 0.81 -5.26
CA GLY A 29 24.25 0.34 -4.71
C GLY A 29 24.82 1.29 -3.65
N GLU A 30 24.79 2.59 -3.92
CA GLU A 30 25.27 3.63 -3.00
C GLU A 30 24.42 3.69 -1.72
N VAL A 31 23.10 3.65 -1.85
CA VAL A 31 22.16 3.61 -0.71
C VAL A 31 22.45 2.41 0.17
N CYS A 32 22.54 1.21 -0.40
CA CYS A 32 22.83 -0.01 0.37
C CYS A 32 24.19 0.05 1.10
N GLN A 33 25.21 0.61 0.44
CA GLN A 33 26.53 0.82 1.04
C GLN A 33 26.49 1.83 2.20
N SER A 34 25.82 2.98 1.99
CA SER A 34 25.71 4.05 3.00
C SER A 34 24.99 3.60 4.27
N LEU A 35 23.98 2.74 4.11
CA LEU A 35 23.21 2.13 5.19
C LEU A 35 23.93 0.97 5.88
N LYS A 36 25.09 0.55 5.35
CA LYS A 36 25.91 -0.55 5.89
C LYS A 36 25.13 -1.87 5.99
N LEU A 37 24.31 -2.19 4.97
CA LEU A 37 23.43 -3.37 4.97
C LEU A 37 24.17 -4.72 4.86
N GLY A 38 25.47 -4.71 4.58
CA GLY A 38 26.27 -5.91 4.38
C GLY A 38 26.73 -6.07 2.93
N LYS A 39 27.10 -7.29 2.55
CA LYS A 39 27.69 -7.62 1.24
C LYS A 39 26.95 -8.73 0.50
N ARG A 40 25.93 -9.33 1.10
CA ARG A 40 25.15 -10.43 0.53
C ARG A 40 23.67 -10.07 0.58
N ALA A 41 23.04 -9.98 -0.58
CA ALA A 41 21.65 -9.57 -0.69
C ALA A 41 20.81 -10.69 -1.31
N LEU A 42 19.55 -10.81 -0.90
CA LEU A 42 18.53 -11.47 -1.72
C LEU A 42 17.92 -10.42 -2.66
N LEU A 43 17.85 -10.68 -3.96
CA LEU A 43 17.11 -9.85 -4.91
C LEU A 43 15.89 -10.63 -5.38
N VAL A 44 14.70 -10.20 -4.98
CA VAL A 44 13.43 -10.83 -5.38
C VAL A 44 12.80 -10.00 -6.50
N ALA A 45 12.47 -10.64 -7.62
CA ALA A 45 11.84 -10.01 -8.78
C ALA A 45 10.93 -11.02 -9.49
N ASP A 46 10.11 -10.55 -10.44
CA ASP A 46 9.51 -11.45 -11.44
C ASP A 46 10.33 -11.41 -12.75
N GLU A 47 10.04 -12.29 -13.70
CA GLU A 47 10.80 -12.35 -14.97
C GLU A 47 10.79 -11.04 -15.77
N THR A 48 9.70 -10.28 -15.67
CA THR A 48 9.53 -9.02 -16.40
C THR A 48 10.30 -7.91 -15.70
N THR A 49 10.13 -7.78 -14.40
CA THR A 49 10.79 -6.72 -13.62
C THR A 49 12.29 -6.95 -13.47
N MET A 50 12.75 -8.21 -13.55
CA MET A 50 14.18 -8.52 -13.63
C MET A 50 14.82 -7.90 -14.87
N LYS A 51 14.14 -7.95 -16.03
CA LYS A 51 14.62 -7.35 -17.29
C LYS A 51 14.54 -5.82 -17.29
N ILE A 52 13.51 -5.26 -16.64
CA ILE A 52 13.29 -3.81 -16.59
C ILE A 52 14.27 -3.13 -15.64
N ALA A 53 14.38 -3.64 -14.41
CA ALA A 53 15.12 -2.98 -13.33
C ALA A 53 16.13 -3.90 -12.62
N GLY A 54 15.84 -5.20 -12.53
CA GLY A 54 16.67 -6.15 -11.76
C GLY A 54 18.12 -6.23 -12.23
N THR A 55 18.37 -6.26 -13.53
CA THR A 55 19.75 -6.26 -14.08
C THR A 55 20.52 -4.98 -13.75
N ILE A 56 19.84 -3.82 -13.77
CA ILE A 56 20.46 -2.54 -13.39
C ILE A 56 20.82 -2.59 -11.90
N VAL A 57 19.88 -2.99 -11.06
CA VAL A 57 20.08 -3.13 -9.61
C VAL A 57 21.23 -4.08 -9.28
N GLU A 58 21.28 -5.25 -9.91
CA GLU A 58 22.36 -6.24 -9.72
C GLU A 58 23.73 -5.65 -10.08
N LYS A 59 23.82 -4.92 -11.20
CA LYS A 59 25.05 -4.24 -11.63
C LYS A 59 25.49 -3.19 -10.62
N GLU A 60 24.57 -2.35 -10.13
CA GLU A 60 24.88 -1.31 -9.15
C GLU A 60 25.32 -1.87 -7.80
N LEU A 61 24.69 -2.96 -7.34
CA LEU A 61 25.12 -3.70 -6.15
C LEU A 61 26.53 -4.26 -6.34
N LEU A 62 26.80 -4.90 -7.49
CA LEU A 62 28.10 -5.49 -7.78
C LEU A 62 29.22 -4.44 -7.86
N ALA A 63 28.94 -3.26 -8.42
CA ALA A 63 29.87 -2.13 -8.45
C ALA A 63 30.31 -1.69 -7.03
N ARG A 64 29.46 -1.93 -6.02
CA ARG A 64 29.76 -1.68 -4.60
C ARG A 64 30.22 -2.92 -3.84
N LYS A 65 30.57 -3.99 -4.56
CA LYS A 65 31.03 -5.29 -4.02
C LYS A 65 29.96 -5.98 -3.15
N ILE A 66 28.69 -5.74 -3.44
CA ILE A 66 27.55 -6.44 -2.84
C ILE A 66 27.12 -7.53 -3.84
N LYS A 67 27.13 -8.79 -3.40
CA LYS A 67 26.67 -9.93 -4.20
C LYS A 67 25.18 -10.13 -3.99
N ALA A 68 24.41 -10.13 -5.06
CA ALA A 68 22.99 -10.46 -5.02
C ALA A 68 22.76 -11.93 -5.38
N SER A 69 21.92 -12.63 -4.61
CA SER A 69 21.32 -13.90 -5.01
C SER A 69 19.94 -13.59 -5.58
N VAL A 70 19.77 -13.84 -6.88
CA VAL A 70 18.50 -13.58 -7.57
C VAL A 70 17.50 -14.69 -7.25
N PHE A 71 16.29 -14.31 -6.88
CA PHE A 71 15.14 -15.17 -6.68
C PHE A 71 13.97 -14.65 -7.51
N LEU A 72 13.64 -15.39 -8.57
CA LEU A 72 12.53 -15.05 -9.44
C LEU A 72 11.26 -15.74 -8.92
N ILE A 73 10.21 -14.95 -8.73
CA ILE A 73 8.92 -15.45 -8.25
C ILE A 73 7.85 -15.34 -9.35
N PRO A 74 6.96 -16.34 -9.48
CA PRO A 74 5.83 -16.26 -10.39
C PRO A 74 4.67 -15.43 -9.78
N ASP A 75 4.51 -15.48 -8.46
CA ASP A 75 3.43 -14.80 -7.75
C ASP A 75 3.77 -14.51 -6.27
N ALA A 76 2.87 -13.82 -5.56
CA ALA A 76 3.01 -13.47 -4.15
C ALA A 76 2.31 -14.47 -3.22
N THR A 77 2.79 -15.72 -3.19
CA THR A 77 2.25 -16.79 -2.34
C THR A 77 2.99 -16.92 -1.02
N TRP A 78 2.36 -17.57 -0.03
CA TRP A 78 3.02 -17.91 1.22
C TRP A 78 4.21 -18.88 1.04
N ASP A 79 4.17 -19.73 0.02
CA ASP A 79 5.28 -20.64 -0.28
C ASP A 79 6.50 -19.87 -0.78
N GLU A 80 6.29 -18.83 -1.59
CA GLU A 80 7.38 -17.97 -2.09
C GLU A 80 8.02 -17.15 -0.96
N VAL A 81 7.22 -16.73 0.02
CA VAL A 81 7.74 -16.12 1.25
C VAL A 81 8.63 -17.10 2.01
N ARG A 82 8.21 -18.36 2.18
CA ARG A 82 8.98 -19.39 2.89
C ARG A 82 10.28 -19.73 2.17
N GLU A 83 10.24 -19.84 0.85
CA GLU A 83 11.44 -20.07 0.05
C GLU A 83 12.41 -18.89 0.14
N GLY A 84 11.91 -17.65 0.05
CA GLY A 84 12.73 -16.45 0.23
C GLY A 84 13.39 -16.40 1.61
N GLU A 85 12.64 -16.72 2.67
CA GLU A 85 13.13 -16.81 4.05
C GLU A 85 14.23 -17.88 4.19
N GLU A 86 14.03 -19.05 3.59
CA GLU A 86 15.01 -20.14 3.59
C GLU A 86 16.30 -19.76 2.84
N ARG A 87 16.18 -19.08 1.68
CA ARG A 87 17.31 -18.56 0.91
C ARG A 87 18.12 -17.54 1.71
N ILE A 88 17.46 -16.64 2.44
CA ILE A 88 18.13 -15.68 3.34
C ILE A 88 18.93 -16.42 4.40
N ARG A 89 18.32 -17.38 5.11
CA ARG A 89 19.00 -18.09 6.20
C ARG A 89 20.14 -18.97 5.70
N LYS A 90 19.91 -19.81 4.68
CA LYS A 90 20.94 -20.72 4.14
C LYS A 90 22.09 -19.97 3.48
N GLY A 91 21.78 -18.88 2.77
CA GLY A 91 22.78 -18.02 2.15
C GLY A 91 23.52 -17.11 3.14
N ASN A 92 23.07 -17.06 4.40
CA ASN A 92 23.47 -16.05 5.39
C ASN A 92 23.38 -14.64 4.77
N LEU A 93 22.30 -14.34 4.07
CA LEU A 93 22.15 -13.06 3.39
C LEU A 93 21.94 -11.95 4.44
N ASP A 94 22.57 -10.81 4.21
CA ASP A 94 22.61 -9.71 5.18
C ASP A 94 21.36 -8.82 5.09
N PHE A 95 20.68 -8.80 3.93
CA PHE A 95 19.44 -8.06 3.67
C PHE A 95 18.71 -8.59 2.43
N ALA A 96 17.48 -8.12 2.21
CA ALA A 96 16.71 -8.41 0.99
C ALA A 96 16.28 -7.14 0.25
N LEU A 97 16.19 -7.22 -1.08
CA LEU A 97 15.56 -6.24 -1.94
C LEU A 97 14.39 -6.86 -2.68
N GLY A 98 13.29 -6.13 -2.77
CA GLY A 98 12.25 -6.41 -3.76
C GLY A 98 12.42 -5.45 -4.93
N VAL A 99 12.52 -5.99 -6.15
CA VAL A 99 12.65 -5.21 -7.40
C VAL A 99 11.49 -5.58 -8.32
N GLY A 100 10.43 -4.77 -8.33
CA GLY A 100 9.27 -5.09 -9.15
C GLY A 100 7.98 -4.40 -8.74
N GLY A 101 6.85 -4.98 -9.12
CA GLY A 101 5.54 -4.54 -8.65
C GLY A 101 5.29 -4.94 -7.19
N GLY A 102 4.08 -4.65 -6.69
CA GLY A 102 3.69 -4.95 -5.29
C GLY A 102 3.96 -6.39 -4.85
N ARG A 103 3.83 -7.36 -5.76
CA ARG A 103 4.06 -8.79 -5.48
C ARG A 103 5.50 -9.11 -5.07
N SER A 104 6.49 -8.72 -5.88
CA SER A 104 7.91 -8.94 -5.57
C SER A 104 8.34 -8.18 -4.30
N ILE A 105 7.79 -6.98 -4.11
CA ILE A 105 7.98 -6.19 -2.91
C ILE A 105 7.44 -6.91 -1.67
N ASP A 106 6.20 -7.40 -1.72
CA ASP A 106 5.54 -8.03 -0.59
C ASP A 106 6.21 -9.35 -0.19
N VAL A 107 6.63 -10.18 -1.15
CA VAL A 107 7.39 -11.41 -0.86
C VAL A 107 8.72 -11.10 -0.20
N ALA A 108 9.51 -10.18 -0.77
CA ALA A 108 10.83 -9.81 -0.22
C ALA A 108 10.71 -9.22 1.20
N LYS A 109 9.71 -8.37 1.42
CA LYS A 109 9.43 -7.72 2.69
C LYS A 109 9.00 -8.73 3.77
N CYS A 110 8.13 -9.68 3.44
CA CYS A 110 7.75 -10.75 4.35
C CYS A 110 8.92 -11.70 4.65
N ALA A 111 9.65 -12.14 3.62
CA ALA A 111 10.78 -13.05 3.78
C ALA A 111 11.88 -12.43 4.67
N SER A 112 12.20 -11.15 4.44
CA SER A 112 13.18 -10.42 5.24
C SER A 112 12.73 -10.17 6.68
N PHE A 113 11.45 -9.86 6.89
CA PHE A 113 10.86 -9.73 8.22
C PHE A 113 10.98 -11.04 9.00
N ASN A 114 10.58 -12.18 8.40
CA ASN A 114 10.67 -13.49 9.05
C ASN A 114 12.13 -13.91 9.33
N ALA A 115 13.06 -13.51 8.47
CA ALA A 115 14.48 -13.81 8.62
C ALA A 115 15.23 -12.82 9.56
N GLY A 116 14.60 -11.72 9.96
CA GLY A 116 15.20 -10.70 10.84
C GLY A 116 16.32 -9.90 10.17
N VAL A 117 16.23 -9.69 8.84
CA VAL A 117 17.20 -8.90 8.07
C VAL A 117 16.56 -7.64 7.48
N PRO A 118 17.30 -6.54 7.24
CA PRO A 118 16.73 -5.33 6.64
C PRO A 118 16.12 -5.56 5.25
N PHE A 119 15.15 -4.71 4.91
CA PHE A 119 14.44 -4.72 3.63
C PHE A 119 14.61 -3.42 2.83
N VAL A 120 14.94 -3.53 1.55
CA VAL A 120 14.97 -2.40 0.60
C VAL A 120 13.88 -2.57 -0.46
N SER A 121 13.06 -1.55 -0.64
CA SER A 121 11.98 -1.53 -1.63
C SER A 121 12.43 -0.79 -2.90
N VAL A 122 12.38 -1.46 -4.05
CA VAL A 122 12.70 -0.89 -5.37
C VAL A 122 11.50 -1.09 -6.31
N PRO A 123 10.41 -0.34 -6.11
CA PRO A 123 9.20 -0.51 -6.91
C PRO A 123 9.40 -0.06 -8.36
N THR A 124 8.86 -0.85 -9.29
CA THR A 124 8.78 -0.53 -10.73
C THR A 124 7.38 -0.06 -11.14
N ALA A 125 6.44 -0.08 -10.21
CA ALA A 125 5.09 0.47 -10.37
C ALA A 125 4.59 1.03 -9.03
N ALA A 126 3.77 2.07 -9.10
CA ALA A 126 3.21 2.76 -7.94
C ALA A 126 1.73 2.41 -7.76
N SER A 127 1.44 1.14 -7.41
CA SER A 127 0.06 0.60 -7.37
C SER A 127 -0.68 0.69 -6.05
N HIS A 128 0.05 0.81 -4.94
CA HIS A 128 -0.48 0.92 -3.57
C HIS A 128 0.65 1.29 -2.60
N ASP A 129 0.31 1.69 -1.37
CA ASP A 129 1.26 2.14 -0.34
C ASP A 129 2.14 1.04 0.27
N GLY A 130 1.79 -0.23 0.01
CA GLY A 130 2.60 -1.41 0.37
C GLY A 130 4.07 -1.33 -0.07
N VAL A 131 4.39 -0.51 -1.08
CA VAL A 131 5.80 -0.30 -1.49
C VAL A 131 6.62 0.52 -0.49
N VAL A 132 5.98 1.20 0.47
CA VAL A 132 6.63 2.01 1.51
C VAL A 132 6.23 1.57 2.93
N SER A 133 5.15 0.82 3.08
CA SER A 133 4.58 0.47 4.39
C SER A 133 5.08 -0.84 5.00
N SER A 134 4.76 -1.06 6.27
CA SER A 134 5.04 -2.28 7.04
C SER A 134 3.99 -3.39 6.86
N ARG A 135 3.20 -3.33 5.77
CA ARG A 135 2.12 -4.29 5.47
C ARG A 135 2.39 -4.95 4.14
N ALA A 136 2.23 -6.27 4.07
CA ALA A 136 2.38 -7.04 2.84
C ALA A 136 1.07 -7.74 2.49
N SER A 137 0.73 -7.85 1.20
CA SER A 137 -0.41 -8.63 0.73
C SER A 137 0.07 -9.93 0.11
N ILE A 138 -0.21 -11.05 0.79
CA ILE A 138 0.25 -12.39 0.40
C ILE A 138 -0.94 -13.32 0.26
N GLU A 139 -0.94 -14.13 -0.79
CA GLU A 139 -1.90 -15.22 -0.94
C GLU A 139 -1.53 -16.39 -0.02
N LYS A 140 -2.47 -16.80 0.82
CA LYS A 140 -2.31 -17.91 1.76
C LYS A 140 -3.58 -18.74 1.79
N GLY A 141 -3.48 -19.98 1.31
CA GLY A 141 -4.62 -20.91 1.26
C GLY A 141 -5.73 -20.49 0.29
N GLY A 142 -5.36 -19.82 -0.81
CA GLY A 142 -6.31 -19.32 -1.81
C GLY A 142 -6.98 -17.99 -1.43
N GLU A 143 -6.65 -17.41 -0.28
CA GLU A 143 -7.12 -16.09 0.14
C GLU A 143 -5.99 -15.07 0.18
N LYS A 144 -6.28 -13.84 -0.24
CA LYS A 144 -5.36 -12.72 -0.13
C LYS A 144 -5.42 -12.15 1.29
N VAL A 145 -4.31 -12.20 2.01
CA VAL A 145 -4.22 -11.77 3.41
C VAL A 145 -3.22 -10.63 3.54
N SER A 146 -3.62 -9.57 4.24
CA SER A 146 -2.72 -8.50 4.65
C SER A 146 -1.95 -8.94 5.91
N LEU A 147 -0.63 -9.08 5.82
CA LEU A 147 0.26 -9.53 6.89
C LEU A 147 1.10 -8.37 7.46
N ALA A 148 1.44 -8.48 8.74
CA ALA A 148 2.39 -7.57 9.35
C ALA A 148 3.81 -7.95 8.90
N ALA A 149 4.59 -6.96 8.51
CA ALA A 149 5.97 -7.11 8.11
C ALA A 149 6.79 -5.94 8.70
N GLN A 150 7.90 -5.59 8.06
CA GLN A 150 8.74 -4.45 8.44
C GLN A 150 8.60 -3.28 7.46
N THR A 151 8.81 -2.07 7.97
CA THR A 151 9.01 -0.89 7.14
C THR A 151 10.34 -1.04 6.37
N PRO A 152 10.39 -0.74 5.06
CA PRO A 152 11.65 -0.74 4.32
C PRO A 152 12.64 0.26 4.93
N ILE A 153 13.90 -0.16 5.11
CA ILE A 153 14.97 0.75 5.56
C ILE A 153 15.32 1.77 4.48
N ALA A 154 15.09 1.42 3.21
CA ALA A 154 15.19 2.32 2.08
C ALA A 154 14.14 2.04 1.01
N VAL A 155 13.70 3.11 0.34
CA VAL A 155 12.81 3.06 -0.82
C VAL A 155 13.48 3.77 -1.99
N ILE A 156 13.56 3.13 -3.14
CA ILE A 156 14.14 3.68 -4.37
C ILE A 156 13.10 3.59 -5.50
N MET A 157 12.50 4.72 -5.85
CA MET A 157 11.44 4.84 -6.86
C MET A 157 11.97 5.59 -8.07
N ASP A 158 12.24 4.84 -9.15
CA ASP A 158 12.67 5.43 -10.42
C ASP A 158 11.46 5.90 -11.21
N THR A 159 11.33 7.22 -11.38
CA THR A 159 10.15 7.82 -11.97
C THR A 159 10.06 7.56 -13.47
N GLY A 160 11.20 7.41 -14.16
CA GLY A 160 11.22 7.03 -15.57
C GLY A 160 10.68 5.61 -15.78
N VAL A 161 11.11 4.66 -14.93
CA VAL A 161 10.61 3.28 -14.95
C VAL A 161 9.12 3.23 -14.60
N ILE A 162 8.70 3.93 -13.53
CA ILE A 162 7.31 3.92 -13.07
C ILE A 162 6.36 4.59 -14.08
N ALA A 163 6.81 5.64 -14.78
CA ALA A 163 6.01 6.32 -15.80
C ALA A 163 5.67 5.42 -17.00
N GLU A 164 6.57 4.48 -17.34
CA GLU A 164 6.36 3.51 -18.41
C GLU A 164 5.61 2.24 -17.95
N SER A 165 5.33 2.09 -16.65
CA SER A 165 4.49 1.01 -16.15
C SER A 165 3.04 1.13 -16.66
N PRO A 166 2.26 0.02 -16.73
CA PRO A 166 0.86 0.10 -17.13
C PRO A 166 0.11 1.15 -16.30
N PHE A 167 -0.46 2.15 -16.97
CA PHE A 167 -1.07 3.31 -16.29
C PHE A 167 -2.16 2.93 -15.28
N ARG A 168 -2.85 1.81 -15.50
CA ARG A 168 -3.80 1.22 -14.55
C ARG A 168 -3.21 1.02 -13.15
N LEU A 169 -1.92 0.66 -13.04
CA LEU A 169 -1.22 0.53 -11.78
C LEU A 169 -1.06 1.89 -11.10
N LEU A 170 -0.62 2.93 -11.82
CA LEU A 170 -0.51 4.28 -11.28
C LEU A 170 -1.87 4.84 -10.83
N ALA A 171 -2.92 4.62 -11.62
CA ALA A 171 -4.29 4.99 -11.28
C ALA A 171 -4.80 4.24 -10.03
N SER A 172 -4.48 2.95 -9.89
CA SER A 172 -4.72 2.18 -8.66
C SER A 172 -4.03 2.84 -7.46
N GLY A 173 -2.75 3.22 -7.58
CA GLY A 173 -2.03 3.91 -6.50
C GLY A 173 -2.70 5.21 -6.07
N CYS A 174 -3.25 5.97 -7.02
CA CYS A 174 -4.02 7.17 -6.70
C CYS A 174 -5.29 6.84 -5.92
N GLY A 175 -6.02 5.80 -6.33
CA GLY A 175 -7.22 5.34 -5.61
C GLY A 175 -6.93 4.90 -4.17
N ASP A 176 -5.78 4.24 -3.96
CA ASP A 176 -5.28 3.86 -2.65
C ASP A 176 -4.98 5.09 -1.77
N ILE A 177 -4.28 6.09 -2.31
CA ILE A 177 -3.96 7.33 -1.57
C ILE A 177 -5.21 8.13 -1.25
N ILE A 178 -6.15 8.28 -2.19
CA ILE A 178 -7.41 9.01 -1.97
C ILE A 178 -8.21 8.38 -0.82
N SER A 179 -8.05 7.07 -0.63
CA SER A 179 -8.74 6.32 0.43
C SER A 179 -8.37 6.74 1.85
N ASN A 180 -7.22 7.41 2.02
CA ASN A 180 -6.79 7.99 3.28
C ASN A 180 -7.82 8.94 3.90
N LEU A 181 -8.67 9.61 3.08
CA LEU A 181 -9.73 10.48 3.59
C LEU A 181 -10.76 9.73 4.44
N ALA A 182 -11.21 8.57 3.97
CA ALA A 182 -12.15 7.73 4.72
C ALA A 182 -11.47 7.10 5.93
N ALA A 183 -10.22 6.63 5.76
CA ALA A 183 -9.44 6.02 6.83
C ALA A 183 -9.22 6.97 8.01
N VAL A 184 -8.83 8.23 7.76
CA VAL A 184 -8.61 9.22 8.82
C VAL A 184 -9.91 9.59 9.53
N LYS A 185 -11.03 9.67 8.80
CA LYS A 185 -12.36 9.88 9.41
C LYS A 185 -12.77 8.73 10.32
N ASP A 186 -12.56 7.49 9.88
CA ASP A 186 -12.79 6.31 10.73
C ASP A 186 -11.89 6.28 11.95
N TRP A 187 -10.63 6.68 11.80
CA TRP A 187 -9.70 6.75 12.91
C TRP A 187 -10.11 7.82 13.93
N ALA A 188 -10.56 8.99 13.47
CA ALA A 188 -11.10 10.04 14.33
C ALA A 188 -12.39 9.60 15.04
N LEU A 189 -13.26 8.86 14.34
CA LEU A 189 -14.46 8.27 14.93
C LEU A 189 -14.10 7.25 16.03
N ALA A 190 -13.17 6.35 15.76
CA ALA A 190 -12.68 5.36 16.73
C ALA A 190 -12.03 6.02 17.96
N ARG A 191 -11.26 7.10 17.76
CA ARG A 191 -10.75 7.92 18.88
C ARG A 191 -11.90 8.43 19.75
N ASN A 192 -12.93 9.02 19.13
CA ASN A 192 -14.02 9.67 19.86
C ASN A 192 -14.93 8.66 20.59
N LEU A 193 -15.19 7.50 19.98
CA LEU A 193 -16.14 6.52 20.52
C LEU A 193 -15.49 5.39 21.33
N ARG A 194 -14.26 5.02 21.01
CA ARG A 194 -13.55 3.87 21.61
C ARG A 194 -12.27 4.27 22.34
N ASN A 195 -11.97 5.57 22.43
CA ASN A 195 -10.75 6.10 23.04
C ASN A 195 -9.47 5.48 22.44
N GLU A 196 -9.51 5.14 21.15
CA GLU A 196 -8.34 4.60 20.46
C GLU A 196 -7.25 5.67 20.32
N TYR A 197 -5.99 5.24 20.39
CA TYR A 197 -4.86 6.11 20.13
C TYR A 197 -5.00 6.79 18.76
N TYR A 198 -4.75 8.10 18.70
CA TYR A 198 -4.81 8.89 17.49
C TYR A 198 -3.60 9.83 17.39
N SER A 199 -2.91 9.81 16.25
CA SER A 199 -1.81 10.74 15.97
C SER A 199 -2.31 11.82 15.01
N SER A 200 -2.45 13.05 15.50
CA SER A 200 -2.81 14.19 14.65
C SER A 200 -1.78 14.45 13.56
N TYR A 201 -0.49 14.22 13.82
CA TYR A 201 0.57 14.34 12.83
C TYR A 201 0.43 13.31 11.70
N ALA A 202 0.18 12.04 12.04
CA ALA A 202 0.00 11.00 11.03
C ALA A 202 -1.27 11.25 10.21
N ALA A 203 -2.37 11.62 10.87
CA ALA A 203 -3.62 11.94 10.21
C ALA A 203 -3.47 13.10 9.22
N ALA A 204 -2.86 14.22 9.64
CA ALA A 204 -2.66 15.38 8.78
C ALA A 204 -1.78 15.07 7.56
N LEU A 205 -0.71 14.29 7.75
CA LEU A 205 0.17 13.87 6.65
C LEU A 205 -0.56 12.96 5.64
N SER A 206 -1.45 12.10 6.14
CA SER A 206 -2.25 11.20 5.32
C SER A 206 -3.32 11.94 4.52
N GLU A 207 -4.05 12.87 5.16
CA GLU A 207 -5.05 13.72 4.50
C GLU A 207 -4.41 14.62 3.44
N LEU A 208 -3.23 15.21 3.73
CA LEU A 208 -2.48 16.01 2.76
C LEU A 208 -2.15 15.19 1.51
N ALA A 209 -1.70 13.95 1.65
CA ALA A 209 -1.41 13.09 0.51
C ALA A 209 -2.64 12.89 -0.38
N ALA A 210 -3.81 12.61 0.21
CA ALA A 210 -5.06 12.46 -0.53
C ALA A 210 -5.52 13.75 -1.22
N HIS A 211 -5.51 14.89 -0.51
CA HIS A 211 -5.93 16.16 -1.10
C HIS A 211 -5.05 16.56 -2.28
N LEU A 212 -3.73 16.39 -2.17
CA LEU A 212 -2.83 16.68 -3.29
C LEU A 212 -3.21 15.85 -4.52
N VAL A 213 -3.50 14.55 -4.35
CA VAL A 213 -3.89 13.67 -5.48
C VAL A 213 -5.21 14.12 -6.10
N ILE A 214 -6.19 14.50 -5.30
CA ILE A 214 -7.48 15.03 -5.77
C ILE A 214 -7.29 16.34 -6.54
N GLU A 215 -6.53 17.28 -5.98
CA GLU A 215 -6.26 18.59 -6.60
C GLU A 215 -5.55 18.46 -7.95
N ASN A 216 -4.68 17.45 -8.10
CA ASN A 216 -3.88 17.21 -9.30
C ASN A 216 -4.47 16.10 -10.20
N ALA A 217 -5.67 15.60 -9.91
CA ALA A 217 -6.27 14.44 -10.58
C ALA A 217 -6.28 14.57 -12.12
N SER A 218 -6.62 15.76 -12.63
CA SER A 218 -6.68 16.04 -14.08
C SER A 218 -5.32 16.15 -14.77
N THR A 219 -4.23 16.30 -14.01
CA THR A 219 -2.86 16.39 -14.52
C THR A 219 -2.14 15.05 -14.55
N ILE A 220 -2.64 14.05 -13.79
CA ILE A 220 -2.08 12.70 -13.75
C ILE A 220 -2.44 11.98 -15.05
N LYS A 221 -1.44 11.77 -15.90
CA LYS A 221 -1.57 11.22 -17.25
C LYS A 221 -0.62 10.05 -17.50
N PRO A 222 -0.98 9.12 -18.40
CA PRO A 222 -0.12 8.00 -18.78
C PRO A 222 1.18 8.49 -19.41
N ARG A 223 2.29 7.78 -19.13
CA ARG A 223 3.63 8.02 -19.71
C ARG A 223 4.16 9.44 -19.51
N LEU A 224 3.74 10.09 -18.41
CA LEU A 224 4.25 11.39 -17.98
C LEU A 224 5.04 11.17 -16.69
N GLU A 225 6.33 11.48 -16.70
CA GLU A 225 7.22 11.25 -15.57
C GLU A 225 6.83 12.11 -14.35
N GLU A 226 6.31 13.30 -14.58
CA GLU A 226 5.77 14.18 -13.54
C GLU A 226 4.58 13.53 -12.81
N SER A 227 3.74 12.75 -13.51
CA SER A 227 2.68 11.96 -12.88
C SER A 227 3.27 10.93 -11.92
N ALA A 228 4.28 10.19 -12.38
CA ALA A 228 4.96 9.17 -11.56
C ALA A 228 5.63 9.82 -10.35
N TRP A 229 6.37 10.90 -10.54
CA TRP A 229 7.00 11.70 -9.48
C TRP A 229 6.00 12.12 -8.41
N PHE A 230 4.88 12.67 -8.86
CA PHE A 230 3.84 13.15 -7.98
C PHE A 230 3.23 12.02 -7.14
N VAL A 231 2.79 10.94 -7.78
CA VAL A 231 2.17 9.79 -7.10
C VAL A 231 3.15 9.08 -6.16
N CYS A 232 4.41 8.93 -6.56
CA CYS A 232 5.45 8.32 -5.71
C CYS A 232 5.62 9.08 -4.39
N LYS A 233 5.69 10.42 -4.43
CA LYS A 233 5.79 11.22 -3.20
C LYS A 233 4.54 11.09 -2.32
N ALA A 234 3.36 11.01 -2.92
CA ALA A 234 2.12 10.82 -2.18
C ALA A 234 2.06 9.44 -1.50
N LEU A 235 2.51 8.37 -2.16
CA LEU A 235 2.65 7.03 -1.56
C LEU A 235 3.66 7.04 -0.40
N VAL A 236 4.80 7.72 -0.57
CA VAL A 236 5.79 7.89 0.50
C VAL A 236 5.16 8.60 1.70
N SER A 237 4.39 9.66 1.47
CA SER A 237 3.68 10.39 2.52
C SER A 237 2.72 9.48 3.29
N SER A 238 1.94 8.66 2.59
CA SER A 238 1.04 7.66 3.20
C SER A 238 1.80 6.64 4.07
N GLY A 239 2.87 6.06 3.53
CA GLY A 239 3.70 5.09 4.26
C GLY A 239 4.37 5.68 5.50
N VAL A 240 4.89 6.91 5.41
CA VAL A 240 5.44 7.64 6.56
C VAL A 240 4.38 7.93 7.62
N ALA A 241 3.15 8.27 7.21
CA ALA A 241 2.04 8.44 8.14
C ALA A 241 1.77 7.15 8.93
N MET A 242 1.75 5.98 8.28
CA MET A 242 1.58 4.69 8.94
C MET A 242 2.71 4.40 9.94
N SER A 243 3.96 4.71 9.57
CA SER A 243 5.12 4.60 10.47
C SER A 243 5.00 5.46 11.72
N ILE A 244 4.54 6.72 11.59
CA ILE A 244 4.29 7.62 12.73
C ILE A 244 3.14 7.09 13.60
N ALA A 245 2.09 6.59 12.97
CA ALA A 245 0.95 6.00 13.66
C ALA A 245 1.33 4.71 14.40
N GLY A 246 2.31 3.96 13.90
CA GLY A 246 2.61 2.59 14.36
C GLY A 246 1.51 1.60 13.98
N SER A 247 0.67 1.94 12.99
CA SER A 247 -0.42 1.12 12.51
C SER A 247 -0.85 1.60 11.12
N SER A 248 -1.69 0.82 10.43
CA SER A 248 -2.28 1.23 9.16
C SER A 248 -3.45 2.23 9.28
N ARG A 249 -3.82 2.65 10.50
CA ARG A 249 -4.98 3.54 10.71
C ARG A 249 -5.04 4.81 9.84
N PRO A 250 -3.93 5.54 9.54
CA PRO A 250 -4.02 6.73 8.71
C PRO A 250 -4.35 6.44 7.24
N ALA A 251 -4.13 5.21 6.76
CA ALA A 251 -4.30 4.85 5.36
C ALA A 251 -5.32 3.73 5.14
N SER A 252 -5.88 3.14 6.21
CA SER A 252 -6.78 1.99 6.12
C SER A 252 -7.90 2.04 7.17
N GLY A 253 -9.13 2.19 6.70
CA GLY A 253 -10.38 2.22 7.45
C GLY A 253 -11.43 1.28 6.85
N SER A 254 -12.67 1.74 6.79
CA SER A 254 -13.84 1.01 6.28
C SER A 254 -13.76 0.76 4.77
N GLU A 255 -13.12 1.64 4.01
CA GLU A 255 -12.91 1.48 2.57
C GLU A 255 -11.95 0.30 2.26
N HIS A 256 -10.92 0.12 3.07
CA HIS A 256 -10.06 -1.06 3.02
C HIS A 256 -10.76 -2.33 3.51
N LYS A 257 -11.61 -2.22 4.55
CA LYS A 257 -12.44 -3.36 4.98
C LYS A 257 -13.36 -3.83 3.86
N PHE A 258 -13.95 -2.90 3.10
CA PHE A 258 -14.71 -3.21 1.89
C PHE A 258 -13.85 -3.90 0.83
N SER A 259 -12.67 -3.38 0.50
CA SER A 259 -11.75 -4.04 -0.46
C SER A 259 -11.41 -5.47 -0.02
N HIS A 260 -11.07 -5.69 1.25
CA HIS A 260 -10.74 -7.04 1.73
C HIS A 260 -11.94 -7.98 1.78
N ALA A 261 -13.15 -7.48 2.05
CA ALA A 261 -14.36 -8.30 1.92
C ALA A 261 -14.63 -8.65 0.46
N LEU A 262 -14.41 -7.72 -0.47
CA LEU A 262 -14.57 -7.95 -1.90
C LEU A 262 -13.53 -8.96 -2.42
N ASP A 263 -12.27 -8.91 -1.95
CA ASP A 263 -11.24 -9.91 -2.26
C ASP A 263 -11.64 -11.34 -1.85
N ARG A 264 -12.49 -11.51 -0.82
CA ARG A 264 -13.01 -12.83 -0.38
C ARG A 264 -14.22 -13.31 -1.16
N ILE A 265 -15.03 -12.38 -1.68
CA ILE A 265 -16.32 -12.66 -2.29
C ILE A 265 -16.21 -12.76 -3.81
N ALA A 266 -15.45 -11.86 -4.42
CA ALA A 266 -15.36 -11.74 -5.86
C ALA A 266 -14.41 -12.78 -6.46
N LYS A 267 -14.79 -13.37 -7.59
CA LYS A 267 -13.94 -14.34 -8.29
C LYS A 267 -12.68 -13.72 -8.91
N LYS A 268 -12.79 -12.48 -9.35
CA LYS A 268 -11.74 -11.71 -10.02
C LYS A 268 -11.84 -10.24 -9.60
N PRO A 269 -11.42 -9.90 -8.38
CA PRO A 269 -11.50 -8.53 -7.90
C PRO A 269 -10.57 -7.61 -8.72
N GLY A 270 -10.88 -6.31 -8.70
CA GLY A 270 -10.02 -5.28 -9.28
C GLY A 270 -8.68 -5.13 -8.53
N LEU A 271 -7.83 -4.21 -8.96
CA LEU A 271 -6.61 -3.92 -8.21
C LEU A 271 -6.96 -3.32 -6.84
N HIS A 272 -6.10 -3.53 -5.85
CA HIS A 272 -6.35 -3.11 -4.47
C HIS A 272 -6.75 -1.63 -4.35
N GLY A 273 -5.96 -0.73 -4.91
CA GLY A 273 -6.25 0.70 -4.86
C GLY A 273 -7.48 1.12 -5.66
N GLU A 274 -7.87 0.37 -6.70
CA GLU A 274 -9.14 0.58 -7.40
C GLU A 274 -10.32 0.26 -6.46
N GLN A 275 -10.25 -0.86 -5.75
CA GLN A 275 -11.28 -1.27 -4.79
C GLN A 275 -11.35 -0.30 -3.61
N CYS A 276 -10.20 0.12 -3.06
CA CYS A 276 -10.13 1.12 -1.99
C CYS A 276 -10.72 2.46 -2.45
N GLY A 277 -10.42 2.91 -3.67
CA GLY A 277 -11.00 4.12 -4.26
C GLY A 277 -12.53 4.06 -4.34
N VAL A 278 -13.09 2.96 -4.87
CA VAL A 278 -14.55 2.76 -4.93
C VAL A 278 -15.17 2.66 -3.53
N GLY A 279 -14.52 1.95 -2.62
CA GLY A 279 -14.91 1.90 -1.21
C GLY A 279 -14.98 3.31 -0.61
N THR A 280 -14.01 4.15 -0.92
CA THR A 280 -13.92 5.53 -0.40
C THR A 280 -15.11 6.39 -0.83
N ILE A 281 -15.58 6.24 -2.08
CA ILE A 281 -16.81 6.92 -2.53
C ILE A 281 -17.98 6.59 -1.58
N MET A 282 -18.16 5.31 -1.26
CA MET A 282 -19.26 4.86 -0.41
C MET A 282 -19.08 5.27 1.05
N MET A 283 -17.88 5.10 1.61
CA MET A 283 -17.61 5.43 3.00
C MET A 283 -17.66 6.94 3.26
N MET A 284 -17.22 7.76 2.29
CA MET A 284 -17.36 9.21 2.38
C MET A 284 -18.82 9.65 2.43
N TYR A 285 -19.74 8.99 1.71
CA TYR A 285 -21.17 9.26 1.84
C TYR A 285 -21.69 8.93 3.25
N LEU A 286 -21.31 7.78 3.83
CA LEU A 286 -21.72 7.39 5.18
C LEU A 286 -21.22 8.37 6.25
N HIS A 287 -20.01 8.90 6.06
CA HIS A 287 -19.44 9.96 6.90
C HIS A 287 -20.06 11.34 6.68
N GLY A 288 -21.00 11.49 5.74
CA GLY A 288 -21.57 12.79 5.35
C GLY A 288 -20.56 13.72 4.67
N GLY A 289 -19.48 13.17 4.11
CA GLY A 289 -18.44 13.88 3.38
C GLY A 289 -18.73 14.04 1.88
N ASN A 290 -17.81 14.71 1.18
CA ASN A 290 -17.91 15.00 -0.25
C ASN A 290 -17.49 13.80 -1.11
N TRP A 291 -18.35 12.78 -1.19
CA TRP A 291 -18.09 11.59 -2.00
C TRP A 291 -18.06 11.88 -3.52
N GLN A 292 -18.73 12.95 -3.97
CA GLN A 292 -18.73 13.36 -5.38
C GLN A 292 -17.35 13.83 -5.81
N GLU A 293 -16.64 14.60 -4.98
CA GLU A 293 -15.26 15.02 -5.26
C GLU A 293 -14.32 13.83 -5.38
N VAL A 294 -14.43 12.84 -4.49
CA VAL A 294 -13.68 11.58 -4.58
C VAL A 294 -13.96 10.87 -5.90
N ARG A 295 -15.25 10.70 -6.25
CA ARG A 295 -15.65 10.07 -7.52
C ARG A 295 -15.09 10.82 -8.72
N ASP A 296 -15.24 12.14 -8.74
CA ASP A 296 -14.88 12.97 -9.88
C ASP A 296 -13.35 13.03 -10.07
N ALA A 297 -12.58 13.00 -8.98
CA ALA A 297 -11.12 12.83 -9.02
C ALA A 297 -10.71 11.47 -9.58
N LEU A 298 -11.33 10.37 -9.12
CA LEU A 298 -11.06 9.04 -9.65
C LEU A 298 -11.38 8.94 -11.15
N LEU A 299 -12.52 9.51 -11.59
CA LEU A 299 -12.87 9.61 -13.01
C LEU A 299 -11.84 10.40 -13.81
N ALA A 300 -11.37 11.53 -13.29
CA ALA A 300 -10.37 12.37 -13.95
C ALA A 300 -9.02 11.65 -14.12
N ILE A 301 -8.62 10.81 -13.16
CA ILE A 301 -7.42 9.98 -13.20
C ILE A 301 -7.60 8.77 -14.14
N GLY A 302 -8.84 8.37 -14.41
CA GLY A 302 -9.17 7.15 -15.15
C GLY A 302 -9.22 5.89 -14.28
N ALA A 303 -9.40 6.04 -12.96
CA ALA A 303 -9.62 4.94 -12.03
C ALA A 303 -11.10 4.50 -12.02
N PRO A 304 -11.40 3.23 -11.67
CA PRO A 304 -12.78 2.75 -11.54
C PRO A 304 -13.60 3.51 -10.48
N THR A 305 -14.86 3.77 -10.79
CA THR A 305 -15.84 4.32 -9.83
C THR A 305 -17.13 3.48 -9.73
N THR A 306 -17.19 2.34 -10.42
CA THR A 306 -18.38 1.48 -10.47
C THR A 306 -17.99 0.00 -10.33
N ALA A 307 -18.95 -0.83 -9.91
CA ALA A 307 -18.79 -2.29 -9.84
C ALA A 307 -18.31 -2.88 -11.17
N ARG A 308 -18.98 -2.48 -12.26
CA ARG A 308 -18.61 -2.90 -13.62
C ARG A 308 -17.19 -2.53 -14.00
N ALA A 309 -16.73 -1.32 -13.65
CA ALA A 309 -15.36 -0.87 -13.96
C ALA A 309 -14.31 -1.62 -13.13
N LEU A 310 -14.65 -2.08 -11.92
CA LEU A 310 -13.83 -3.00 -11.12
C LEU A 310 -13.80 -4.43 -11.67
N GLY A 311 -14.71 -4.78 -12.58
CA GLY A 311 -14.87 -6.14 -13.09
C GLY A 311 -15.66 -7.07 -12.17
N VAL A 312 -16.43 -6.51 -11.22
CA VAL A 312 -17.29 -7.25 -10.29
C VAL A 312 -18.77 -6.93 -10.55
N THR A 313 -19.65 -7.74 -10.00
CA THR A 313 -21.11 -7.56 -10.08
C THR A 313 -21.62 -6.66 -8.96
N ASP A 314 -22.78 -6.03 -9.19
CA ASP A 314 -23.46 -5.22 -8.19
C ASP A 314 -23.76 -6.02 -6.92
N HIS A 315 -24.13 -7.30 -7.08
CA HIS A 315 -24.37 -8.22 -5.97
C HIS A 315 -23.09 -8.46 -5.14
N GLU A 316 -21.93 -8.66 -5.78
CA GLU A 316 -20.65 -8.81 -5.06
C GLU A 316 -20.29 -7.54 -4.28
N VAL A 317 -20.54 -6.34 -4.82
CA VAL A 317 -20.34 -5.07 -4.10
C VAL A 317 -21.25 -4.97 -2.88
N VAL A 318 -22.55 -5.27 -3.04
CA VAL A 318 -23.51 -5.19 -1.94
C VAL A 318 -23.17 -6.22 -0.84
N GLN A 319 -22.81 -7.44 -1.21
CA GLN A 319 -22.37 -8.47 -0.26
C GLN A 319 -21.07 -8.06 0.46
N ALA A 320 -20.12 -7.47 -0.26
CA ALA A 320 -18.88 -6.98 0.36
C ALA A 320 -19.17 -5.86 1.38
N LEU A 321 -20.11 -4.96 1.10
CA LEU A 321 -20.55 -3.93 2.05
C LEU A 321 -21.17 -4.50 3.33
N THR A 322 -22.01 -5.53 3.22
CA THR A 322 -22.65 -6.14 4.41
C THR A 322 -21.62 -6.89 5.27
N HIS A 323 -20.62 -7.53 4.66
CA HIS A 323 -19.59 -8.30 5.37
C HIS A 323 -18.32 -7.50 5.74
N ALA A 324 -18.16 -6.27 5.24
CA ALA A 324 -16.96 -5.46 5.48
C ALA A 324 -16.65 -5.27 6.97
N HIS A 325 -17.67 -5.10 7.83
CA HIS A 325 -17.48 -4.92 9.27
C HIS A 325 -16.77 -6.12 9.94
N GLU A 326 -16.90 -7.32 9.38
CA GLU A 326 -16.30 -8.56 9.87
C GLU A 326 -14.79 -8.62 9.62
N ILE A 327 -14.28 -7.83 8.67
CA ILE A 327 -12.85 -7.69 8.43
C ILE A 327 -12.24 -6.91 9.59
N ASN A 328 -11.29 -7.53 10.30
CA ASN A 328 -10.58 -6.93 11.43
C ASN A 328 -11.56 -6.32 12.45
N LYS A 329 -12.37 -7.17 13.10
CA LYS A 329 -13.45 -6.76 14.02
C LYS A 329 -13.01 -5.83 15.14
N GLU A 330 -11.76 -5.95 15.59
CA GLU A 330 -11.16 -5.08 16.61
C GLU A 330 -11.05 -3.61 16.17
N ARG A 331 -11.03 -3.35 14.86
CA ARG A 331 -10.91 -2.01 14.28
C ARG A 331 -12.29 -1.38 14.10
N TYR A 332 -12.65 -0.45 14.98
CA TYR A 332 -13.90 0.31 14.86
C TYR A 332 -13.86 1.32 13.69
N THR A 333 -14.95 1.41 12.93
CA THR A 333 -15.14 2.28 11.75
C THR A 333 -16.60 2.74 11.64
N ILE A 334 -16.95 3.54 10.64
CA ILE A 334 -18.33 3.96 10.37
C ILE A 334 -19.30 2.81 10.10
N LEU A 335 -18.79 1.64 9.71
CA LEU A 335 -19.58 0.43 9.51
C LEU A 335 -20.09 -0.19 10.83
N GLY A 336 -19.64 0.31 11.98
CA GLY A 336 -20.05 -0.18 13.29
C GLY A 336 -19.67 -1.63 13.56
N ASP A 337 -20.29 -2.22 14.58
CA ASP A 337 -20.05 -3.61 15.00
C ASP A 337 -21.00 -4.60 14.31
N GLU A 338 -22.18 -4.15 13.87
CA GLU A 338 -23.22 -4.99 13.23
C GLU A 338 -23.24 -4.87 11.70
N GLY A 339 -22.48 -3.93 11.12
CA GLY A 339 -22.45 -3.71 9.69
C GLY A 339 -23.66 -2.99 9.13
N LEU A 340 -23.72 -2.90 7.80
CA LEU A 340 -24.86 -2.37 7.06
C LEU A 340 -25.89 -3.47 6.84
N THR A 341 -27.17 -3.16 6.98
CA THR A 341 -28.23 -4.06 6.48
C THR A 341 -28.15 -4.15 4.96
N LEU A 342 -28.72 -5.20 4.38
CA LEU A 342 -28.74 -5.40 2.92
C LEU A 342 -29.38 -4.19 2.21
N GLU A 343 -30.51 -3.70 2.72
CA GLU A 343 -31.23 -2.55 2.16
C GLU A 343 -30.40 -1.27 2.25
N ALA A 344 -29.67 -1.07 3.36
CA ALA A 344 -28.79 0.07 3.54
C ALA A 344 -27.60 0.02 2.58
N ALA A 345 -26.99 -1.16 2.39
CA ALA A 345 -25.90 -1.38 1.45
C ALA A 345 -26.32 -1.15 -0.01
N GLU A 346 -27.48 -1.68 -0.42
CA GLU A 346 -28.03 -1.43 -1.76
C GLU A 346 -28.32 0.05 -1.99
N ARG A 347 -28.96 0.71 -1.01
CA ARG A 347 -29.28 2.13 -1.10
C ARG A 347 -27.99 2.97 -1.19
N LEU A 348 -26.98 2.65 -0.39
CA LEU A 348 -25.68 3.30 -0.40
C LEU A 348 -25.03 3.21 -1.78
N ALA A 349 -24.91 2.00 -2.32
CA ALA A 349 -24.26 1.76 -3.60
C ALA A 349 -24.98 2.47 -4.76
N LYS A 350 -26.33 2.48 -4.76
CA LYS A 350 -27.15 3.19 -5.76
C LYS A 350 -27.02 4.70 -5.67
N ILE A 351 -27.09 5.29 -4.46
CA ILE A 351 -26.97 6.75 -4.27
C ILE A 351 -25.60 7.25 -4.72
N THR A 352 -24.56 6.48 -4.40
CA THR A 352 -23.17 6.82 -4.76
C THR A 352 -22.81 6.49 -6.20
N LYS A 353 -23.75 5.89 -6.96
CA LYS A 353 -23.60 5.47 -8.36
C LYS A 353 -22.48 4.44 -8.57
N VAL A 354 -22.18 3.66 -7.54
CA VAL A 354 -21.23 2.54 -7.66
C VAL A 354 -21.88 1.34 -8.35
N VAL A 355 -23.18 1.13 -8.09
CA VAL A 355 -24.03 0.15 -8.78
C VAL A 355 -25.19 0.83 -9.48
#